data_AF-A0A383EBQ0-F1
#
_entry.id   AF-A0A383EBQ0-F1
#
_cell.length_a   1.000
_cell.length_b   1.000
_cell.length_c   1.000
_cell.angle_alpha   90.00
_cell.angle_beta   90.00
_cell.angle_gamma   90.00
#
_symmetry.space_group_name_H-M   'P 1'
#
loop_
_entity.id
_entity.type
_entity.pdbx_description
1 polymer ?
#
loop_
_entity_poly.entity_id
_entity_poly.type
_entity_poly.pdbx_seq_one_letter_code
_entity_poly.pdbx_strand_id
1 'polypeptide(L)' 'MAIKQIERKYFGKIEEVIEPPNLIEIQNASYRDFLQLGVDPAKRRSFGLEAVFRELFPIESY' A
#
# COMPACT_ATOMS: atom_id res chain seq x y z
N MET A 1 0.77 38.48 11.41
CA MET A 1 -0.09 38.63 10.21
C MET A 1 -1.01 37.43 10.16
N ALA A 2 -2.32 37.63 10.25
CA ALA A 2 -3.29 36.54 10.12
C ALA A 2 -3.51 36.25 8.63
N ILE A 3 -3.37 34.98 8.22
CA ILE A 3 -3.66 34.53 6.86
C ILE A 3 -5.17 34.65 6.67
N LYS A 4 -5.60 35.52 5.75
CA LYS A 4 -7.02 35.64 5.36
C LYS A 4 -7.42 34.35 4.65
N GLN A 5 -8.20 33.52 5.31
CA GLN A 5 -8.70 32.27 4.76
C GLN A 5 -9.69 32.60 3.62
N ILE A 6 -9.41 32.12 2.42
CA ILE A 6 -10.28 32.33 1.24
C ILE A 6 -11.48 31.41 1.37
N GLU A 7 -12.68 31.96 1.29
CA GLU A 7 -13.92 31.20 1.35
C GLU A 7 -14.13 30.41 0.04
N ARG A 8 -14.25 29.08 0.14
CA ARG A 8 -14.54 28.20 -1.00
C ARG A 8 -16.06 28.00 -1.12
N LYS A 9 -16.64 28.46 -2.22
CA LYS A 9 -18.06 28.25 -2.53
C LYS A 9 -18.27 26.93 -3.28
N TYR A 10 -19.20 26.11 -2.81
CA TYR A 10 -19.62 24.85 -3.42
C TYR A 10 -21.01 25.02 -4.04
N PHE A 11 -21.22 24.57 -5.27
CA PHE A 11 -22.49 24.71 -6.01
C PHE A 11 -23.21 23.38 -6.27
N GLY A 12 -22.58 22.26 -5.90
CA GLY A 12 -23.17 20.93 -6.03
C GLY A 12 -24.37 20.76 -5.11
N LYS A 13 -25.40 20.07 -5.59
CA LYS A 13 -26.63 19.75 -4.84
C LYS A 13 -26.73 18.27 -4.44
N ILE A 14 -25.81 17.45 -4.94
CA ILE A 14 -25.77 16.02 -4.67
C ILE A 14 -25.06 15.81 -3.34
N GLU A 15 -25.65 15.00 -2.47
CA GLU A 15 -25.06 14.61 -1.19
C GLU A 15 -23.97 13.56 -1.42
N GLU A 16 -22.76 13.82 -0.92
CA GLU A 16 -21.68 12.84 -0.91
C GLU A 16 -21.99 11.80 0.19
N VAL A 17 -22.46 10.62 -0.24
CA VAL A 17 -22.84 9.53 0.68
C VAL A 17 -21.64 8.76 1.26
N ILE A 18 -20.47 8.89 0.64
CA ILE A 18 -19.21 8.29 1.07
C ILE A 18 -18.05 9.23 0.76
N GLU A 19 -17.01 9.19 1.59
CA GLU A 19 -15.78 9.90 1.31
C GLU A 19 -14.95 9.17 0.23
N PRO A 20 -14.15 9.90 -0.57
CA PRO A 20 -13.18 9.28 -1.46
C PRO A 20 -12.25 8.35 -0.69
N PRO A 21 -11.99 7.14 -1.19
CA PRO A 21 -11.09 6.21 -0.52
C PRO A 21 -9.64 6.73 -0.59
N ASN A 22 -8.76 6.12 0.20
CA ASN A 22 -7.34 6.38 0.09
C ASN A 22 -6.81 5.89 -1.27
N LEU A 23 -6.51 6.85 -2.16
CA LEU A 23 -6.13 6.58 -3.54
C LEU A 23 -4.80 5.83 -3.71
N ILE A 24 -3.99 5.73 -2.64
CA ILE A 24 -2.70 5.02 -2.64
C ILE A 24 -2.72 3.73 -1.79
N GLU A 25 -3.88 3.33 -1.28
CA GLU A 25 -4.01 2.20 -0.37
C GLU A 25 -3.57 0.89 -1.04
N ILE A 26 -4.01 0.66 -2.27
CA ILE A 26 -3.72 -0.57 -3.01
C ILE A 26 -2.23 -0.73 -3.24
N GLN A 27 -1.54 0.35 -3.59
CA GLN A 27 -0.10 0.36 -3.86
C GLN A 27 0.68 0.06 -2.57
N ASN A 28 0.29 0.70 -1.47
CA ASN A 28 0.90 0.45 -0.16
C ASN A 28 0.65 -0.98 0.34
N ALA A 29 -0.58 -1.48 0.21
CA ALA A 29 -0.95 -2.83 0.60
C ALA A 29 -0.17 -3.87 -0.21
N SER A 30 -0.13 -3.71 -1.54
CA SER A 30 0.60 -4.60 -2.45
C SER A 30 2.09 -4.70 -2.10
N TYR A 31 2.73 -3.57 -1.78
CA TYR A 31 4.14 -3.56 -1.40
C TYR A 31 4.38 -4.25 -0.05
N ARG A 32 3.53 -3.97 0.96
CA ARG A 32 3.62 -4.61 2.28
C ARG A 32 3.41 -6.12 2.19
N ASP A 33 2.46 -6.56 1.37
CA ASP A 33 2.14 -7.97 1.15
C ASP A 33 3.26 -8.69 0.40
N PHE A 34 3.82 -8.06 -0.65
CA PHE A 34 4.95 -8.61 -1.40
C PHE A 34 6.16 -8.87 -0.49
N LEU A 35 6.45 -7.95 0.44
CA LEU A 35 7.54 -8.09 1.41
C LEU A 35 7.19 -8.95 2.62
N GLN A 36 5.90 -9.14 2.91
CA GLN A 36 5.41 -9.68 4.19
C GLN A 36 5.96 -8.89 5.39
N LEU A 37 5.88 -7.56 5.30
CA LEU A 37 6.47 -6.65 6.29
C LEU A 37 5.87 -6.88 7.68
N GLY A 38 6.73 -7.08 8.69
CA GLY A 38 6.30 -7.36 10.08
C GLY A 38 5.98 -8.83 10.38
N VAL A 39 6.06 -9.72 9.39
CA VAL A 39 5.96 -11.17 9.60
C VAL A 39 7.35 -11.75 9.90
N ASP A 40 7.44 -12.51 10.99
CA ASP A 40 8.64 -13.27 11.35
C ASP A 40 9.09 -14.15 10.18
N PRO A 41 10.39 -14.16 9.81
CA PRO A 41 10.90 -14.92 8.66
C PRO A 41 10.47 -16.39 8.67
N ALA A 42 10.43 -17.05 9.83
CA ALA A 42 10.05 -18.46 9.93
C ALA A 42 8.56 -18.71 9.67
N LYS A 43 7.73 -17.66 9.74
CA LYS A 43 6.28 -17.72 9.52
C LYS A 43 5.86 -17.15 8.17
N ARG A 44 6.81 -16.69 7.34
CA ARG A 44 6.51 -16.18 6.00
C ARG A 44 5.97 -17.28 5.10
N ARG A 45 4.94 -16.94 4.36
CA ARG A 45 4.34 -17.82 3.36
C ARG A 45 5.17 -17.77 2.07
N SER A 46 5.14 -18.83 1.28
CA SER A 46 5.88 -18.93 0.01
C SER A 46 5.21 -18.13 -1.11
N PHE A 47 5.14 -16.80 -0.97
CA PHE A 47 4.66 -15.87 -2.01
C PHE A 47 5.41 -14.54 -1.93
N GLY A 48 5.30 -13.72 -2.97
CA GLY A 48 6.01 -12.44 -3.05
C GLY A 48 7.53 -12.64 -3.02
N LEU A 49 8.23 -11.83 -2.25
CA LEU A 49 9.69 -11.86 -2.18
C LEU A 49 10.24 -13.19 -1.63
N GLU A 50 9.56 -13.80 -0.65
CA GLU A 50 9.96 -15.09 -0.08
C GLU A 50 9.95 -16.22 -1.11
N ALA A 51 8.95 -16.23 -2.01
CA ALA A 51 8.90 -17.23 -3.08
C ALA A 51 10.07 -17.09 -4.05
N VAL A 52 10.42 -15.85 -4.43
CA VAL A 52 11.57 -15.57 -5.30
C VAL A 52 12.87 -16.11 -4.67
N PHE A 53 13.07 -15.93 -3.37
CA PHE A 53 14.25 -16.48 -2.70
C PHE A 53 14.27 -18.01 -2.70
N ARG A 54 13.13 -18.65 -2.44
CA ARG A 54 13.04 -20.12 -2.44
C ARG A 54 13.22 -20.74 -3.82
N GLU A 55 12.87 -20.01 -4.87
CA GLU A 55 13.04 -20.45 -6.24
C GLU A 55 14.49 -20.33 -6.71
N LEU A 56 15.20 -19.29 -6.30
CA LEU A 56 16.56 -18.99 -6.77
C LEU A 56 17.68 -19.63 -5.93
N PHE A 57 17.42 -20.00 -4.67
CA PHE A 57 18.44 -20.53 -3.77
C PHE A 57 18.18 -21.99 -3.36
N PRO A 58 19.25 -22.77 -3.10
CA PRO A 58 20.66 -22.40 -3.22
C PRO A 58 21.12 -22.32 -4.68
N ILE A 59 22.00 -21.38 -4.99
CA ILE A 59 22.62 -21.31 -6.31
C ILE A 59 23.65 -22.43 -6.41
N GLU A 60 23.43 -23.36 -7.32
CA GLU A 60 24.41 -24.40 -7.64
C GLU A 60 25.41 -23.86 -8.66
N SER A 61 26.70 -23.89 -8.32
CA SER A 61 27.79 -23.62 -9.27
C SER A 61 28.21 -24.95 -9.90
N TYR A 62 28.13 -25.05 -11.21
CA TYR A 62 28.81 -26.12 -11.98
C TYR A 62 30.31 -25.83 -12.11
#